data_AF-A0A9D9HN40-F1
#
_entry.id   AF-A0A9D9HN40-F1
#
_cell.length_a   1.000
_cell.length_b   1.000
_cell.length_c   1.000
_cell.angle_alpha   90.00
_cell.angle_beta   90.00
_cell.angle_gamma   90.00
#
_symmetry.space_group_name_H-M   'P 1'
#
loop_
_entity.id
_entity.type
_entity.pdbx_description
1 polymer ?
#
loop_
_entity_poly.entity_id
_entity_poly.type
_entity_poly.pdbx_seq_one_letter_code
_entity_poly.pdbx_strand_id
1 'polypeptide(L)'
;MDFEDKDIYALIEKIGVHYNQNVANRYIRPVLGAVLAESEFSVDCTALTERFEQYQYQGYYLDDLYRQILALFKLCEKIEKISLPDLRNQAAGVMKGISSEREKVIRDIAVNNLPYNISILKEMLVSLFAKVKQEDSRMNDGTPAVMNTIPGIVDLEKFQ
;
A
#
# COMPACT_ATOMS: atom_id res chain seq x y z
N MET A 1 20.64 -6.19 -3.81
CA MET A 1 21.58 -5.12 -3.40
C MET A 1 20.88 -4.36 -2.30
N ASP A 2 21.56 -4.25 -1.16
CA ASP A 2 21.10 -3.58 0.05
C ASP A 2 21.49 -2.09 0.02
N PHE A 3 20.58 -1.23 0.48
CA PHE A 3 20.88 0.19 0.63
C PHE A 3 20.13 0.85 1.78
N GLU A 4 20.66 1.99 2.23
CA GLU A 4 20.09 2.84 3.26
C GLU A 4 19.95 4.27 2.75
N ASP A 5 18.71 4.74 2.62
CA ASP A 5 18.39 6.13 2.30
C ASP A 5 17.32 6.63 3.28
N LYS A 6 17.62 7.74 3.97
CA LYS A 6 16.77 8.29 5.02
C LYS A 6 15.45 8.83 4.49
N ASP A 7 15.42 9.36 3.27
CA ASP A 7 14.19 9.88 2.67
C ASP A 7 13.26 8.73 2.26
N ILE A 8 13.83 7.66 1.70
CA ILE A 8 13.08 6.44 1.37
C ILE A 8 12.52 5.83 2.66
N TYR A 9 13.32 5.74 3.72
CA TYR A 9 12.83 5.28 5.02
C TYR A 9 11.66 6.11 5.54
N ALA A 10 11.81 7.44 5.59
CA ALA A 10 10.76 8.33 6.08
C ALA A 10 9.46 8.23 5.25
N LEU A 11 9.59 8.00 3.95
CA LEU A 11 8.43 7.83 3.08
C LEU A 11 7.73 6.48 3.29
N ILE A 12 8.47 5.40 3.49
CA ILE A 12 7.92 4.08 3.83
C ILE A 12 7.18 4.15 5.18
N GLU A 13 7.78 4.79 6.19
CA GLU A 13 7.12 5.02 7.48
C GLU A 13 5.81 5.80 7.30
N LYS A 14 5.84 6.89 6.52
CA LYS A 14 4.64 7.69 6.22
C LYS A 14 3.56 6.86 5.52
N ILE A 15 3.94 5.98 4.59
CA ILE A 15 3.04 5.04 3.90
C ILE A 15 2.43 4.07 4.92
N GLY A 16 3.23 3.46 5.78
CA GLY A 16 2.77 2.54 6.81
C GLY A 16 1.78 3.20 7.78
N VAL A 17 2.10 4.40 8.25
CA VAL A 17 1.22 5.18 9.13
C VAL A 17 -0.10 5.52 8.43
N HIS A 18 -0.05 6.06 7.21
CA HIS A 18 -1.25 6.41 6.45
C HIS A 18 -2.11 5.20 6.15
N TYR A 19 -1.50 4.09 5.72
CA TYR A 19 -2.20 2.84 5.47
C TYR A 19 -2.93 2.38 6.73
N ASN A 20 -2.24 2.24 7.87
CA ASN A 20 -2.84 1.72 9.09
C ASN A 20 -3.93 2.62 9.69
N GLN A 21 -3.78 3.94 9.60
CA GLN A 21 -4.72 4.89 10.20
C GLN A 21 -5.92 5.20 9.31
N ASN A 22 -5.72 5.27 7.99
CA ASN A 22 -6.71 5.83 7.07
C ASN A 22 -7.29 4.79 6.10
N VAL A 23 -6.53 3.75 5.75
CA VAL A 23 -6.94 2.71 4.79
C VAL A 23 -7.35 1.43 5.54
N ALA A 24 -6.43 0.83 6.28
CA ALA A 24 -6.64 -0.34 7.13
C ALA A 24 -7.11 0.01 8.54
N ASN A 25 -8.05 0.94 8.66
CA ASN A 25 -8.71 1.20 9.93
C ASN A 25 -9.70 0.07 10.28
N ARG A 26 -10.14 -0.01 11.54
CA ARG A 26 -11.02 -1.09 12.03
C ARG A 26 -12.31 -1.31 11.24
N TYR A 27 -12.81 -0.29 10.54
CA TYR A 27 -14.05 -0.36 9.78
C TYR A 27 -13.84 -0.87 8.35
N ILE A 28 -12.64 -0.66 7.81
CA ILE A 28 -12.29 -1.01 6.43
C ILE A 28 -11.45 -2.29 6.37
N ARG A 29 -10.71 -2.64 7.43
CA ARG A 29 -9.95 -3.91 7.56
C ARG A 29 -10.71 -5.15 7.09
N PRO A 30 -12.02 -5.33 7.37
CA PRO A 30 -12.72 -6.51 6.88
C PRO A 30 -12.87 -6.56 5.36
N VAL A 31 -13.09 -5.40 4.73
CA VAL A 31 -13.13 -5.26 3.27
C VAL A 31 -11.75 -5.57 2.69
N LEU A 32 -10.70 -4.99 3.28
CA LEU A 32 -9.32 -5.25 2.84
C LEU A 32 -8.95 -6.72 2.99
N GLY A 33 -9.38 -7.35 4.09
CA GLY A 33 -9.13 -8.77 4.35
C GLY A 33 -9.70 -9.66 3.24
N ALA A 34 -10.91 -9.36 2.74
CA ALA A 34 -11.48 -10.09 1.61
C ALA A 34 -10.64 -9.90 0.33
N VAL A 35 -10.25 -8.66 0.02
CA VAL A 35 -9.42 -8.35 -1.15
C VAL A 35 -8.03 -9.01 -1.08
N LEU A 36 -7.43 -9.00 0.11
CA LEU A 36 -6.09 -9.53 0.38
C LEU A 36 -6.06 -11.06 0.41
N ALA A 37 -7.10 -11.71 0.95
CA ALA A 37 -7.21 -13.17 1.00
C ALA A 37 -7.19 -13.81 -0.39
N GLU A 38 -7.69 -13.07 -1.40
CA GLU A 38 -7.71 -13.50 -2.80
C GLU A 38 -6.46 -13.04 -3.58
N SER A 39 -5.44 -12.52 -2.90
CA SER A 39 -4.28 -11.91 -3.56
C SER A 39 -2.96 -12.63 -3.25
N GLU A 40 -2.19 -12.87 -4.30
CA GLU A 40 -0.80 -13.36 -4.21
C GLU A 40 0.15 -12.33 -3.57
N PHE A 41 -0.24 -11.06 -3.54
CA PHE A 41 0.57 -9.92 -3.09
C PHE A 41 0.33 -9.50 -1.62
N SER A 42 -0.42 -10.30 -0.86
CA SER A 42 -0.74 -9.98 0.55
C SER A 42 0.49 -9.88 1.46
N VAL A 43 1.47 -10.78 1.26
CA VAL A 43 2.74 -10.78 2.01
C VAL A 43 3.53 -9.50 1.75
N ASP A 44 3.65 -9.12 0.48
CA ASP A 44 4.38 -7.92 0.05
C ASP A 44 3.70 -6.62 0.52
N CYS A 45 2.36 -6.56 0.52
CA CYS A 45 1.63 -5.44 1.11
C CYS A 45 1.96 -5.31 2.60
N THR A 46 1.88 -6.42 3.33
CA THR A 46 2.13 -6.46 4.79
C THR A 46 3.56 -6.05 5.13
N ALA A 47 4.53 -6.47 4.32
CA ALA A 47 5.94 -6.12 4.48
C ALA A 47 6.15 -4.60 4.46
N LEU A 48 5.55 -3.91 3.48
CA LEU A 48 5.68 -2.45 3.35
C LEU A 48 4.90 -1.68 4.42
N THR A 49 3.74 -2.18 4.84
CA THR A 49 2.82 -1.40 5.68
C THR A 49 2.92 -1.69 7.17
N GLU A 50 3.35 -2.90 7.56
CA GLU A 50 3.36 -3.34 8.97
C GLU A 50 4.77 -3.69 9.48
N ARG A 51 5.73 -3.94 8.59
CA ARG A 51 7.09 -4.37 8.97
C ARG A 51 8.18 -3.38 8.61
N PHE A 52 7.85 -2.14 8.26
CA PHE A 52 8.81 -1.12 7.85
C PHE A 52 9.92 -0.85 8.90
N GLU A 53 9.61 -1.03 10.19
CA GLU A 53 10.60 -0.88 11.28
C GLU A 53 11.70 -1.95 11.24
N GLN A 54 11.41 -3.15 10.72
CA GLN A 54 12.39 -4.23 10.64
C GLN A 54 13.51 -3.92 9.63
N TYR A 55 13.21 -3.08 8.64
CA TYR A 55 14.17 -2.68 7.61
C TYR A 55 15.17 -1.62 8.08
N GLN A 56 14.93 -0.92 9.20
CA GLN A 56 15.91 0.02 9.76
C GLN A 56 17.23 -0.66 10.14
N TYR A 57 17.19 -1.95 10.48
CA TYR A 57 18.35 -2.66 11.00
C TYR A 57 19.07 -3.53 9.95
N GLN A 58 18.42 -3.79 8.81
CA GLN A 58 18.89 -4.77 7.82
C GLN A 58 19.10 -4.18 6.41
N GLY A 59 18.71 -2.92 6.20
CA GLY A 59 18.69 -2.30 4.87
C GLY A 59 17.56 -2.84 3.99
N TYR A 60 17.41 -2.25 2.80
CA TYR A 60 16.38 -2.65 1.82
C TYR A 60 16.98 -3.38 0.63
N TYR A 61 16.39 -4.52 0.27
CA TYR A 61 16.63 -5.14 -1.03
C TYR A 61 15.76 -4.44 -2.09
N LEU A 62 16.39 -3.90 -3.14
CA LEU A 62 15.71 -3.16 -4.21
C LEU A 62 14.58 -3.97 -4.87
N ASP A 63 14.81 -5.26 -5.13
CA ASP A 63 13.84 -6.17 -5.74
C ASP A 63 12.61 -6.39 -4.85
N ASP A 64 12.83 -6.59 -3.55
CA ASP A 64 11.73 -6.69 -2.58
C ASP A 64 10.94 -5.38 -2.53
N LEU A 65 11.64 -4.23 -2.46
CA LEU A 65 10.98 -2.93 -2.36
C LEU A 65 10.13 -2.63 -3.61
N TYR A 66 10.61 -2.94 -4.81
CA TYR A 66 9.80 -2.80 -6.03
C TYR A 66 8.58 -3.72 -6.02
N ARG A 67 8.71 -4.97 -5.59
CA ARG A 67 7.58 -5.92 -5.49
C ARG A 67 6.54 -5.42 -4.49
N GLN A 68 6.99 -4.93 -3.35
CA GLN A 68 6.17 -4.36 -2.29
C GLN A 68 5.39 -3.11 -2.74
N ILE A 69 6.06 -2.19 -3.44
CA ILE A 69 5.41 -1.01 -4.03
C ILE A 69 4.34 -1.44 -5.03
N LEU A 70 4.68 -2.36 -5.94
CA LEU A 70 3.76 -2.87 -6.95
C LEU A 70 2.55 -3.60 -6.33
N ALA A 71 2.81 -4.42 -5.32
CA ALA A 71 1.79 -5.13 -4.55
C ALA A 71 0.77 -4.16 -3.94
N LEU A 72 1.24 -3.11 -3.25
CA LEU A 72 0.35 -2.15 -2.60
C LEU A 72 -0.40 -1.29 -3.63
N PHE A 73 0.22 -1.00 -4.78
CA PHE A 73 -0.47 -0.32 -5.88
C PHE A 73 -1.61 -1.17 -6.46
N LYS A 74 -1.36 -2.45 -6.74
CA LYS A 74 -2.39 -3.40 -7.22
C LYS A 74 -3.53 -3.56 -6.21
N LEU A 75 -3.22 -3.54 -4.91
CA LEU A 75 -4.25 -3.53 -3.87
C LEU A 75 -5.12 -2.27 -3.98
N CYS A 76 -4.51 -1.09 -4.14
CA CYS A 76 -5.24 0.16 -4.33
C CYS A 76 -6.19 0.10 -5.54
N GLU A 77 -5.71 -0.40 -6.68
CA GLU A 77 -6.55 -0.56 -7.89
C GLU A 77 -7.70 -1.55 -7.68
N LYS A 78 -7.47 -2.64 -6.94
CA LYS A 78 -8.54 -3.58 -6.59
C LYS A 78 -9.61 -2.91 -5.75
N ILE A 79 -9.22 -2.09 -4.77
CA ILE A 79 -10.15 -1.36 -3.89
C ILE A 79 -10.93 -0.32 -4.68
N GLU A 80 -10.29 0.43 -5.57
CA GLU A 80 -10.94 1.45 -6.42
C GLU A 80 -12.04 0.87 -7.33
N LYS A 81 -11.95 -0.41 -7.68
CA LYS A 81 -12.96 -1.11 -8.48
C LYS A 81 -14.19 -1.53 -7.67
N ILE A 82 -14.14 -1.49 -6.34
CA ILE A 82 -15.27 -1.85 -5.49
C ILE A 82 -16.22 -0.66 -5.39
N SER A 83 -17.50 -0.89 -5.68
CA SER A 83 -18.50 0.16 -5.57
C SER A 83 -18.71 0.60 -4.12
N LEU A 84 -19.01 1.89 -3.89
CA LEU A 84 -19.34 2.38 -2.54
C LEU A 84 -20.49 1.60 -1.88
N PRO A 85 -21.59 1.22 -2.58
CA PRO A 85 -22.60 0.32 -2.02
C PRO A 85 -22.03 -1.02 -1.53
N ASP A 86 -21.15 -1.65 -2.30
CA ASP A 86 -20.55 -2.93 -1.93
C ASP A 86 -19.59 -2.78 -0.75
N LEU A 87 -18.80 -1.71 -0.72
CA LEU A 87 -17.94 -1.36 0.43
C LEU A 87 -18.77 -1.22 1.71
N ARG A 88 -19.90 -0.52 1.65
CA ARG A 88 -20.82 -0.36 2.79
C ARG A 88 -21.39 -1.70 3.23
N ASN A 89 -21.83 -2.55 2.29
CA ASN A 89 -22.39 -3.86 2.59
C ASN A 89 -21.37 -4.79 3.26
N GLN A 90 -20.15 -4.83 2.74
CA GLN A 90 -19.05 -5.63 3.30
C GLN A 90 -18.64 -5.14 4.70
N ALA A 91 -18.48 -3.82 4.85
CA ALA A 91 -18.15 -3.22 6.15
C ALA A 91 -19.29 -3.40 7.19
N ALA A 92 -20.55 -3.45 6.75
CA ALA A 92 -21.69 -3.71 7.63
C ALA A 92 -21.81 -5.19 8.02
N GLY A 93 -21.51 -6.12 7.11
CA GLY A 93 -21.59 -7.56 7.35
C GLY A 93 -20.74 -8.04 8.52
N VAL A 94 -19.61 -7.36 8.78
CA VAL A 94 -18.64 -7.75 9.82
C VAL A 94 -18.98 -7.20 11.21
N MET A 95 -19.83 -6.17 11.30
CA MET A 95 -20.30 -5.59 12.58
C MET A 95 -21.73 -6.00 12.94
N LYS A 96 -22.18 -7.18 12.50
CA LYS A 96 -23.50 -7.71 12.87
C LYS A 96 -23.56 -7.97 14.39
N GLY A 97 -24.39 -7.19 15.08
CA GLY A 97 -24.82 -7.45 16.46
C GLY A 97 -24.40 -6.44 17.52
N ILE A 98 -23.37 -5.62 17.28
CA ILE A 98 -22.85 -4.66 18.27
C ILE A 98 -22.33 -3.41 17.54
N SER A 99 -23.23 -2.58 17.01
CA SER A 99 -22.83 -1.24 16.56
C SER A 99 -23.85 -0.20 17.00
N SER A 100 -23.41 0.70 17.87
CA SER A 100 -24.14 1.92 18.23
C SER A 100 -24.39 2.78 16.99
N GLU A 101 -25.39 3.66 17.05
CA GLU A 101 -25.68 4.58 15.94
C GLU A 101 -24.46 5.46 15.61
N ARG A 102 -23.70 5.84 16.64
CA ARG A 102 -22.41 6.53 16.50
C ARG A 102 -21.40 5.72 15.68
N GLU A 103 -21.27 4.43 15.92
CA GLU A 103 -20.34 3.58 15.17
C GLU A 103 -20.75 3.39 13.71
N LYS A 104 -22.06 3.37 13.42
CA LYS A 104 -22.54 3.35 12.04
C LYS A 104 -22.16 4.62 11.29
N VAL A 105 -22.32 5.79 11.93
CA VAL A 105 -21.91 7.09 11.35
C VAL A 105 -20.40 7.12 11.10
N ILE A 106 -19.58 6.71 12.07
CA ILE A 106 -18.12 6.69 11.90
C ILE A 106 -17.70 5.72 10.78
N ARG A 107 -18.35 4.55 10.69
CA ARG A 107 -18.11 3.61 9.58
C ARG A 107 -18.45 4.27 8.24
N ASP A 108 -19.61 4.92 8.12
CA ASP A 108 -20.01 5.53 6.85
C ASP A 108 -19.02 6.63 6.43
N ILE A 109 -18.57 7.45 7.38
CA ILE A 109 -17.49 8.43 7.15
C ILE A 109 -16.22 7.73 6.66
N ALA A 110 -15.80 6.65 7.30
CA ALA A 110 -14.60 5.91 6.90
C ALA A 110 -14.72 5.33 5.48
N VAL A 111 -15.89 4.78 5.12
CA VAL A 111 -16.15 4.24 3.77
C VAL A 111 -16.18 5.36 2.72
N ASN A 112 -16.83 6.48 3.03
CA ASN A 112 -16.91 7.63 2.11
C ASN A 112 -15.54 8.29 1.89
N ASN A 113 -14.67 8.28 2.90
CA ASN A 113 -13.31 8.83 2.80
C ASN A 113 -12.31 7.87 2.14
N LEU A 114 -12.65 6.59 1.99
CA LEU A 114 -11.73 5.58 1.48
C LEU A 114 -11.15 5.92 0.10
N PRO A 115 -11.93 6.36 -0.92
CA PRO A 115 -11.38 6.72 -2.23
C PRO A 115 -10.31 7.82 -2.16
N TYR A 116 -10.54 8.83 -1.32
CA TYR A 116 -9.59 9.92 -1.10
C TYR A 116 -8.32 9.41 -0.40
N ASN A 117 -8.46 8.58 0.64
CA ASN A 117 -7.33 7.98 1.34
C ASN A 117 -6.50 7.05 0.43
N ILE A 118 -7.14 6.32 -0.48
CA ILE A 118 -6.46 5.50 -1.49
C ILE A 118 -5.70 6.38 -2.48
N SER A 119 -6.27 7.50 -2.91
CA SER A 119 -5.60 8.45 -3.81
C SER A 119 -4.30 8.98 -3.19
N ILE A 120 -4.36 9.42 -1.92
CA ILE A 120 -3.18 9.85 -1.16
C ILE A 120 -2.13 8.73 -1.06
N LEU A 121 -2.57 7.49 -0.78
CA LEU A 121 -1.66 6.35 -0.68
C LEU A 121 -0.93 6.09 -2.01
N LYS A 122 -1.65 6.17 -3.14
CA LYS A 122 -1.06 6.01 -4.48
C LYS A 122 -0.04 7.10 -4.79
N GLU A 123 -0.32 8.37 -4.44
CA GLU A 123 0.65 9.47 -4.60
C GLU A 123 1.93 9.23 -3.80
N MET A 124 1.82 8.72 -2.57
CA MET A 124 2.98 8.35 -1.77
C MET A 124 3.77 7.19 -2.40
N LEU A 125 3.08 6.18 -2.95
CA LEU A 125 3.70 5.05 -3.63
C LEU A 125 4.43 5.47 -4.91
N VAL A 126 3.86 6.37 -5.71
CA VAL A 126 4.52 6.94 -6.89
C VAL A 126 5.78 7.72 -6.49
N SER A 127 5.68 8.51 -5.42
CA SER A 127 6.83 9.24 -4.87
C SER A 127 7.94 8.29 -4.39
N LEU A 128 7.57 7.18 -3.74
CA LEU A 128 8.50 6.16 -3.28
C LEU A 128 9.16 5.46 -4.45
N PHE A 129 8.38 5.05 -5.44
CA PHE A 129 8.88 4.45 -6.67
C PHE A 129 9.90 5.34 -7.39
N ALA A 130 9.62 6.64 -7.53
CA ALA A 130 10.54 7.59 -8.15
C ALA A 130 11.88 7.68 -7.41
N LYS A 131 11.85 7.73 -6.07
CA LYS A 131 13.07 7.75 -5.25
C LYS A 131 13.84 6.44 -5.34
N VAL A 132 13.17 5.29 -5.28
CA VAL A 132 13.81 3.97 -5.41
C VAL A 132 14.45 3.81 -6.79
N LYS A 133 13.79 4.28 -7.86
CA LYS A 133 14.34 4.29 -9.22
C LYS A 133 15.59 5.17 -9.35
N GLN A 134 15.60 6.32 -8.69
CA GLN A 134 16.78 7.19 -8.64
C GLN A 134 17.95 6.50 -7.94
N GLU A 135 17.70 5.83 -6.82
CA GLU A 135 18.72 5.09 -6.07
C GLU A 135 19.24 3.86 -6.83
N ASP A 136 18.35 3.08 -7.44
CA ASP A 136 18.69 1.94 -8.31
C ASP A 136 19.60 2.39 -9.46
N SER A 137 19.29 3.52 -10.09
CA SER A 137 20.10 4.11 -11.16
C SER A 137 21.48 4.57 -10.67
N ARG A 138 21.57 5.13 -9.47
CA ARG A 138 22.85 5.56 -8.86
C ARG A 138 23.74 4.37 -8.53
N MET A 139 23.15 3.25 -8.14
CA MET A 139 23.88 2.05 -7.73
C MET A 139 24.32 1.17 -8.91
N ASN A 140 23.55 1.17 -10.00
CA ASN A 140 23.79 0.33 -11.17
C ASN A 140 24.49 1.07 -12.33
N ASP A 141 25.46 1.94 -12.04
CA ASP A 141 26.18 2.73 -13.06
C ASP A 141 26.89 1.79 -14.07
N GLY A 142 26.18 1.47 -15.17
CA GLY A 142 26.62 0.54 -16.23
C GLY A 142 25.99 -0.87 -16.24
N THR A 143 25.10 -1.23 -15.29
CA THR A 143 24.41 -2.53 -15.24
C THR A 143 22.90 -2.41 -15.43
N PRO A 144 22.19 -3.46 -15.88
CA PRO A 144 20.73 -3.43 -15.96
C PRO A 144 20.13 -3.16 -14.58
N ALA A 145 19.38 -2.06 -14.46
CA ALA A 145 18.66 -1.69 -13.23
C ALA A 145 17.79 -2.86 -12.74
N VAL A 146 17.74 -3.06 -11.42
CA VAL A 146 16.94 -4.14 -10.79
C VAL A 146 15.49 -4.03 -11.22
N MET A 147 14.99 -2.81 -11.37
CA MET A 147 13.68 -2.49 -11.91
C MET A 147 13.29 -3.31 -13.16
N ASN A 148 14.21 -3.45 -14.13
CA ASN A 148 13.94 -4.12 -15.40
C ASN A 148 13.65 -5.62 -15.26
N THR A 149 13.96 -6.20 -14.10
CA THR A 149 13.74 -7.62 -13.80
C THR A 149 12.39 -7.89 -13.13
N ILE A 150 11.65 -6.85 -12.73
CA ILE A 150 10.40 -6.97 -11.98
C ILE A 150 9.20 -7.02 -12.93
N PRO A 151 8.47 -8.15 -13.01
CA PRO A 151 7.29 -8.24 -13.88
C PRO A 151 6.18 -7.28 -13.45
N GLY A 152 5.59 -6.57 -14.41
CA GLY A 152 4.49 -5.63 -14.16
C GLY A 152 4.92 -4.26 -13.63
N ILE A 153 6.24 -3.99 -13.52
CA ILE A 153 6.73 -2.68 -13.07
C ILE A 153 6.37 -1.55 -14.04
N VAL A 154 6.20 -1.87 -15.33
CA VAL A 154 5.76 -0.94 -16.38
C VAL A 154 4.39 -0.34 -16.07
N ASP A 155 3.56 -1.03 -15.29
CA ASP A 155 2.26 -0.48 -14.87
C ASP A 155 2.45 0.72 -13.93
N LEU A 156 3.48 0.74 -13.09
CA LEU A 156 3.81 1.90 -12.23
C LEU A 156 4.37 3.08 -13.04
N GLU A 157 5.10 2.81 -14.12
CA GLU A 157 5.65 3.87 -14.99
C GLU A 157 4.59 4.69 -15.71
N LYS A 158 3.39 4.12 -15.92
CA LYS A 158 2.25 4.83 -16.56
C LYS A 158 1.66 5.95 -15.70
N PHE A 159 2.04 6.02 -14.42
CA PHE A 159 1.51 6.97 -13.44
C PHE A 159 2.51 8.07 -13.04
N GLN A 160 3.69 8.11 -13.69
CA GLN A 160 4.65 9.22 -13.61
C GLN A 160 4.41 10.22 -14.75
#